data_AF-A0AAU0Y513-F1
#
_entry.id   AF-A0AAU0Y513-F1
#
_cell.length_a   1.000
_cell.length_b   1.000
_cell.length_c   1.000
_cell.angle_alpha   90.00
_cell.angle_beta   90.00
_cell.angle_gamma   90.00
#
_symmetry.space_group_name_H-M   'P 1'
#
loop_
_entity.id
_entity.type
_entity.pdbx_description
1 polymer ?
#
loop_
_entity_poly.entity_id
_entity_poly.type
_entity_poly.pdbx_seq_one_letter_code
_entity_poly.pdbx_strand_id
1 'polypeptide(L)'
;MDAGAYGITWARAREHALTRTERTSRLAKRPYDLRHAGISFWLYSGGEPAECARRAGQSIEVLLRHYAKFLDGLREQANRLVEQSMNEWQRVSQGDAPEG
;
A
#
# COMPACT_ATOMS: atom_id res chain seq x y z
N MET A 1 -17.61 -16.68 21.18
CA MET A 1 -16.62 -17.30 20.28
C MET A 1 -15.47 -17.75 21.13
N ASP A 2 -15.12 -19.03 21.09
CA ASP A 2 -13.95 -19.54 21.80
C ASP A 2 -12.67 -18.96 21.16
N ALA A 3 -11.90 -18.19 21.92
CA ALA A 3 -10.66 -17.57 21.45
C ALA A 3 -9.64 -18.62 20.94
N GLY A 4 -9.73 -19.87 21.44
CA GLY A 4 -8.92 -20.99 20.95
C GLY A 4 -9.26 -21.40 19.52
N ALA A 5 -10.53 -21.31 19.11
CA ALA A 5 -10.98 -21.73 17.79
C ALA A 5 -10.38 -20.89 16.65
N TYR A 6 -10.18 -19.60 16.87
CA TYR A 6 -9.58 -18.70 15.88
C TYR A 6 -8.10 -19.01 15.61
N GLY A 7 -7.32 -19.24 16.68
CA GLY A 7 -5.90 -19.61 16.56
C GLY A 7 -5.70 -20.96 15.87
N ILE A 8 -6.54 -21.95 16.21
CA ILE A 8 -6.50 -23.29 15.58
C ILE A 8 -6.82 -23.20 14.09
N THR A 9 -7.88 -22.47 13.74
CA THR A 9 -8.29 -22.29 12.34
C THR A 9 -7.19 -21.62 11.53
N TRP A 10 -6.55 -20.59 12.11
CA TRP A 10 -5.42 -19.92 11.46
C TRP A 10 -4.20 -20.82 11.28
N ALA A 11 -3.86 -21.64 12.29
CA ALA A 11 -2.76 -22.59 12.18
C ALA A 11 -3.00 -23.59 11.03
N ARG A 12 -4.22 -24.11 10.90
CA ARG A 12 -4.62 -25.00 9.79
C ARG A 12 -4.55 -24.30 8.44
N ALA A 13 -5.01 -23.06 8.35
CA ALA A 13 -4.92 -22.27 7.12
C ALA A 13 -3.46 -22.08 6.68
N ARG A 14 -2.55 -21.76 7.62
CA ARG A 14 -1.10 -21.66 7.34
C ARG A 14 -0.49 -22.98 6.90
N GLU A 15 -0.92 -24.10 7.48
CA GLU A 15 -0.45 -25.42 7.07
C GLU A 15 -0.88 -25.79 5.65
N HIS A 16 -2.08 -25.39 5.24
CA HIS A 16 -2.58 -25.68 3.90
C HIS A 16 -1.99 -24.76 2.82
N ALA A 17 -1.80 -23.46 3.13
CA ALA A 17 -1.42 -22.46 2.14
C ALA A 17 0.10 -22.25 1.98
N LEU A 18 0.91 -22.56 3.00
CA LEU A 18 2.34 -22.25 3.00
C LEU A 18 3.19 -23.52 2.82
N THR A 19 4.32 -23.37 2.13
CA THR A 19 5.36 -24.41 2.08
C THR A 19 5.95 -24.64 3.48
N ARG A 20 6.65 -25.77 3.66
CA ARG A 20 7.31 -26.10 4.94
C ARG A 20 8.25 -24.98 5.42
N THR A 21 9.06 -24.44 4.51
CA THR A 21 10.02 -23.36 4.80
C THR A 21 9.30 -22.08 5.21
N GLU A 22 8.28 -21.67 4.46
CA GLU A 22 7.48 -20.48 4.78
C GLU A 22 6.75 -20.61 6.12
N ARG A 23 6.18 -21.79 6.40
CA ARG A 23 5.48 -22.07 7.66
C ARG A 23 6.40 -21.96 8.88
N THR A 24 7.65 -22.41 8.74
CA THR A 24 8.68 -22.28 9.79
C THR A 24 9.20 -20.84 9.95
N SER A 25 8.98 -19.98 8.96
CA SER A 25 9.34 -18.57 9.02
C SER A 25 8.31 -17.75 9.82
N ARG A 26 8.54 -16.43 9.91
CA ARG A 26 7.58 -15.48 10.49
C ARG A 26 6.45 -15.07 9.54
N LEU A 27 6.40 -15.60 8.32
CA LEU A 27 5.37 -15.29 7.34
C LEU A 27 3.98 -15.65 7.88
N ALA A 28 3.08 -14.65 7.82
CA ALA A 28 1.68 -14.77 8.23
C ALA A 28 1.51 -15.38 9.64
N LYS A 29 2.46 -15.11 10.55
CA LYS A 29 2.47 -15.70 11.90
C LYS A 29 1.20 -15.32 12.66
N ARG A 30 0.69 -14.10 12.44
CA ARG A 30 -0.55 -13.61 13.02
C ARG A 30 -1.59 -13.42 11.90
N PRO A 31 -2.88 -13.68 12.17
CA PRO A 31 -3.95 -13.35 11.22
C PRO A 31 -3.91 -11.87 10.78
N TYR A 32 -3.53 -10.98 11.70
CA TYR A 32 -3.43 -9.54 11.45
C TYR A 32 -2.35 -9.18 10.41
N ASP A 33 -1.38 -10.06 10.14
CA ASP A 33 -0.36 -9.84 9.12
C ASP A 33 -0.98 -9.75 7.71
N LEU A 34 -2.09 -10.47 7.46
CA LEU A 34 -2.82 -10.37 6.19
C LEU A 34 -3.42 -8.97 5.98
N ARG A 35 -3.97 -8.39 7.05
CA ARG A 35 -4.51 -7.03 6.99
C ARG A 35 -3.42 -6.02 6.70
N HIS A 36 -2.25 -6.16 7.33
CA HIS A 36 -1.09 -5.33 7.02
C HIS A 36 -0.64 -5.47 5.56
N ALA A 37 -0.53 -6.69 5.05
CA ALA A 37 -0.15 -6.95 3.67
C ALA A 37 -1.18 -6.37 2.68
N GLY A 38 -2.48 -6.57 2.93
CA GLY A 38 -3.55 -6.06 2.07
C GLY A 38 -3.57 -4.52 1.97
N ILE A 39 -3.49 -3.82 3.10
CA ILE A 39 -3.46 -2.34 3.10
C ILE A 39 -2.22 -1.82 2.36
N SER A 40 -1.06 -2.44 2.62
CA SER A 40 0.19 -2.06 1.93
C SER A 40 0.08 -2.28 0.42
N PHE A 41 -0.53 -3.39 0.01
CA PHE A 41 -0.76 -3.72 -1.40
C PHE A 41 -1.70 -2.74 -2.10
N TRP A 42 -2.79 -2.32 -1.46
CA TRP A 42 -3.70 -1.31 -2.03
C TRP A 42 -2.97 0.02 -2.30
N LEU A 43 -2.18 0.49 -1.34
CA LEU A 43 -1.42 1.74 -1.48
C LEU A 43 -0.34 1.64 -2.54
N TYR A 44 0.42 0.54 -2.56
CA TYR A 44 1.42 0.28 -3.59
C TYR A 44 0.82 0.22 -4.99
N SER A 45 -0.42 -0.27 -5.12
CA SER A 45 -1.15 -0.32 -6.39
C SER A 45 -1.70 1.03 -6.84
N GLY A 46 -1.38 2.14 -6.14
CA GLY A 46 -1.89 3.47 -6.44
C GLY A 46 -3.29 3.75 -5.90
N GLY A 47 -3.78 2.94 -4.96
CA GLY A 47 -5.04 3.18 -4.29
C GLY A 47 -5.04 4.51 -3.53
N GLU A 48 -6.14 5.26 -3.64
CA GLU A 48 -6.27 6.56 -2.98
C GLU A 48 -6.25 6.38 -1.43
N PRO A 49 -5.39 7.12 -0.69
CA PRO A 49 -5.22 6.92 0.75
C PRO A 49 -6.48 7.05 1.61
N ALA A 50 -7.38 8.01 1.31
CA ALA A 50 -8.62 8.19 2.06
C ALA A 50 -9.58 7.01 1.86
N GLU A 51 -9.71 6.51 0.63
CA GLU A 51 -10.51 5.34 0.29
C GLU A 51 -9.93 4.07 0.93
N CYS A 52 -8.60 3.90 0.89
CA CYS A 52 -7.93 2.81 1.58
C CYS A 52 -8.18 2.85 3.10
N ALA A 53 -8.13 4.04 3.71
CA ALA A 53 -8.38 4.24 5.13
C ALA A 53 -9.84 3.92 5.48
N ARG A 54 -10.79 4.39 4.67
CA ARG A 54 -12.23 4.09 4.80
C ARG A 54 -12.50 2.59 4.72
N ARG A 55 -11.95 1.89 3.72
CA ARG A 55 -12.06 0.42 3.58
C ARG A 55 -11.41 -0.32 4.73
N ALA A 56 -10.29 0.20 5.24
CA ALA A 56 -9.64 -0.37 6.41
C ALA A 56 -10.42 -0.09 7.70
N GLY A 57 -11.32 0.90 7.75
CA GLY A 57 -12.01 1.30 8.98
C GLY A 57 -11.07 2.02 9.97
N GLN A 58 -10.13 2.82 9.47
CA GLN A 58 -9.21 3.62 10.28
C GLN A 58 -9.13 5.06 9.73
N SER A 59 -8.62 6.01 10.52
CA SER A 59 -8.39 7.36 10.02
C SER A 59 -7.25 7.38 8.99
N ILE A 60 -7.29 8.35 8.08
CA ILE A 60 -6.20 8.59 7.12
C ILE A 60 -4.88 8.89 7.84
N GLU A 61 -4.93 9.56 8.99
CA GLU A 61 -3.76 9.81 9.84
C GLU A 61 -3.11 8.50 10.31
N VAL A 62 -3.91 7.57 10.86
CA VAL A 62 -3.41 6.25 11.29
C VAL A 62 -2.86 5.46 10.10
N LEU A 63 -3.50 5.56 8.94
CA LEU A 63 -3.02 4.93 7.72
C LEU A 63 -1.65 5.46 7.32
N LEU A 64 -1.49 6.78 7.18
CA LEU A 64 -0.23 7.38 6.74
C LEU A 64 0.89 7.14 7.77
N ARG A 65 0.59 7.23 9.07
CA ARG A 65 1.55 6.96 10.14
C ARG A 65 2.16 5.56 10.07
N HIS A 66 1.39 4.56 9.68
CA HIS A 66 1.84 3.16 9.70
C HIS A 66 2.27 2.63 8.34
N TYR A 67 1.72 3.17 7.24
CA TYR A 67 1.87 2.57 5.92
C TYR A 67 2.60 3.44 4.90
N ALA A 68 2.95 4.71 5.19
CA ALA A 68 3.59 5.63 4.22
C ALA A 68 4.91 5.14 3.60
N LYS A 69 5.51 4.04 4.07
CA LYS A 69 6.69 3.40 3.47
C LYS A 69 6.51 3.03 1.99
N PHE A 70 5.26 2.89 1.51
CA PHE A 70 5.01 2.65 0.08
C PHE A 70 5.51 3.81 -0.81
N LEU A 71 5.62 5.02 -0.26
CA LEU A 71 6.10 6.20 -0.99
C LEU A 71 7.56 6.07 -1.43
N ASP A 72 8.39 5.32 -0.70
CA ASP A 72 9.78 5.09 -1.09
C ASP A 72 9.87 4.41 -2.46
N GLY A 73 8.96 3.48 -2.76
CA GLY A 73 8.87 2.82 -4.07
C GLY A 73 8.31 3.71 -5.18
N LEU A 74 7.64 4.81 -4.84
CA LEU A 74 7.01 5.73 -5.78
C LEU A 74 7.80 7.02 -6.00
N ARG A 75 8.87 7.25 -5.22
CA ARG A 75 9.63 8.51 -5.21
C ARG A 75 10.08 8.95 -6.61
N GLU A 76 10.69 8.05 -7.38
CA GLU A 76 11.17 8.36 -8.72
C GLU A 76 10.02 8.70 -9.68
N GLN A 77 8.88 8.04 -9.55
CA GLN A 77 7.70 8.35 -10.35
C GLN A 77 7.13 9.72 -9.96
N ALA A 78 7.04 10.02 -8.67
CA ALA A 78 6.58 11.31 -8.17
C ALA A 78 7.48 12.45 -8.68
N ASN A 79 8.80 12.28 -8.62
CA ASN A 79 9.75 13.27 -9.13
C ASN A 79 9.55 13.53 -10.63
N ARG A 80 9.41 12.48 -11.45
CA ARG A 80 9.15 12.65 -12.89
C ARG A 80 7.86 13.42 -13.18
N LEU A 81 6.80 13.17 -12.41
CA LEU A 81 5.53 13.89 -12.58
C LEU A 81 5.71 15.38 -12.23
N VAL A 82 6.44 15.68 -11.14
CA VAL A 82 6.75 17.07 -10.75
C VAL A 82 7.53 17.77 -11.86
N GLU A 83 8.59 17.15 -12.38
CA GLU A 83 9.40 17.70 -13.48
C GLU A 83 8.56 17.95 -14.74
N GLN A 84 7.70 16.99 -15.12
CA GLN A 84 6.80 17.13 -16.26
C GLN A 84 5.85 18.32 -16.09
N SER A 85 5.20 18.44 -14.93
CA SER A 85 4.30 19.57 -14.64
C SER A 85 5.02 20.90 -14.60
N MET A 86 6.25 20.96 -14.07
CA MET A 86 7.07 22.18 -14.08
C MET A 86 7.43 22.62 -15.52
N ASN A 87 7.83 21.67 -16.37
CA ASN A 87 8.16 21.95 -17.78
C ASN A 87 6.94 22.40 -18.60
N GLU A 88 5.77 21.82 -18.32
CA GLU A 88 4.51 22.26 -18.92
C GLU A 88 4.15 23.68 -18.48
N TRP A 89 4.22 23.95 -17.18
CA TRP A 89 3.95 25.27 -16.63
C TRP A 89 4.89 26.34 -17.20
N GLN A 90 6.19 26.03 -17.36
CA GLN A 90 7.15 26.95 -17.96
C GLN A 90 6.79 27.27 -19.42
N ARG A 91 6.43 26.25 -20.24
CA ARG A 91 6.00 26.46 -21.63
C ARG A 91 4.77 27.37 -21.72
N VAL A 92 3.75 27.10 -20.91
CA VAL A 92 2.52 27.92 -20.86
C VAL A 92 2.85 29.36 -20.41
N SER A 93 3.74 29.51 -19.44
CA SER A 93 4.09 30.81 -18.85
C SER A 93 5.02 31.66 -19.74
N GLN A 94 5.80 31.04 -20.63
CA GLN A 94 6.67 31.75 -21.59
C GLN A 94 5.93 32.18 -22.87
N GLY A 95 4.66 31.78 -23.05
CA GLY A 95 3.83 32.25 -24.16
C GLY A 95 4.16 31.62 -25.52
N ASP A 96 4.74 30.42 -25.54
CA ASP A 96 4.86 29.61 -26.76
C ASP A 96 3.46 29.16 -27.20
N ALA A 97 2.72 30.05 -27.86
CA ALA A 97 1.58 29.67 -28.68
C ALA A 97 2.11 28.80 -29.84
N PRO A 98 1.44 27.70 -30.22
CA PRO A 98 1.87 26.92 -31.37
C PRO A 98 1.91 27.83 -32.60
N GLU A 99 3.09 27.97 -33.22
CA GLU A 99 3.20 28.59 -34.54
C GLU A 99 2.32 27.77 -35.50
N GLY A 100 1.33 28.46 -36.09
CA GLY A 100 0.35 27.87 -37.01
C GLY A 100 0.95 27.46 -38.35
#